data_AF-A0A0R3TNB5-F1
#
_entry.id   AF-A0A0R3TNB5-F1
#
_cell.length_a   1.000
_cell.length_b   1.000
_cell.length_c   1.000
_cell.angle_alpha   90.00
_cell.angle_beta   90.00
_cell.angle_gamma   90.00
#
_symmetry.space_group_name_H-M   'P 1'
#
loop_
_entity.id
_entity.type
_entity.pdbx_description
1 polymer ?
#
loop_
_entity_poly.entity_id
_entity_poly.type
_entity_poly.pdbx_seq_one_letter_code
_entity_poly.pdbx_strand_id
1 'polypeptide(L)'
;MSTLSTEAIRLSEIVTNAADIGIQLSGKVRQLDIAKNRVQNVEALIGNIIALCDCLDKTQSALKESDIINAAKNISIYLKMDDRTIKLVENLGKENIGLQVLPQLRELHQEVVSKVEASFENFVAVDDAKSIEELFEIFPIIHEHDMGLTKYGTYLASKIGEKAANQLALAVTGDSLHESNVHVDLMTQLLELVAQAIQANETVIQQSYDPDSLLKFIQIVQGQCDHHAELIFFSFKEKRNLEALLQRARHELLVTNRSSISATSNGHSKEQSLCEYCLSTESVISAAVLFNARIELYLSFLRRRLLVS
;
A
#
# COMPACT_ATOMS: atom_id res chain seq x y z
N MET A 1 -75.54 40.26 -29.81
CA MET A 1 -74.83 39.93 -28.56
C MET A 1 -75.08 38.49 -28.09
N SER A 2 -76.25 37.88 -28.33
CA SER A 2 -76.54 36.49 -27.93
C SER A 2 -75.71 35.42 -28.66
N THR A 3 -75.44 35.60 -29.95
CA THR A 3 -74.69 34.65 -30.78
C THR A 3 -73.22 34.51 -30.36
N LEU A 4 -72.58 35.63 -29.99
CA LEU A 4 -71.19 35.64 -29.52
C LEU A 4 -71.05 34.94 -28.16
N SER A 5 -72.04 35.10 -27.28
CA SER A 5 -72.12 34.41 -25.99
C SER A 5 -72.24 32.90 -26.15
N THR A 6 -73.13 32.42 -27.04
CA THR A 6 -73.26 30.98 -27.32
C THR A 6 -71.99 30.39 -27.93
N GLU A 7 -71.30 31.12 -28.79
CA GLU A 7 -70.07 30.64 -29.40
C GLU A 7 -68.90 30.62 -28.40
N ALA A 8 -68.85 31.59 -27.49
CA ALA A 8 -67.89 31.60 -26.37
C ALA A 8 -68.11 30.43 -25.40
N ILE A 9 -69.37 30.08 -25.11
CA ILE A 9 -69.72 28.92 -24.26
C ILE A 9 -69.28 27.62 -24.94
N ARG A 10 -69.58 27.44 -26.23
CA ARG A 10 -69.14 26.27 -27.01
C ARG A 10 -67.63 26.14 -27.07
N LEU A 11 -66.92 27.25 -27.27
CA LEU A 11 -65.47 27.24 -27.28
C LEU A 11 -64.91 26.85 -25.90
N SER A 12 -65.50 27.36 -24.81
CA SER A 12 -65.12 26.97 -23.45
C SER A 12 -65.32 25.47 -23.23
N GLU A 13 -66.44 24.90 -23.67
CA GLU A 13 -66.71 23.46 -23.56
C GLU A 13 -65.70 22.61 -24.35
N ILE A 14 -65.34 23.04 -25.57
CA ILE A 14 -64.32 22.36 -26.38
C ILE A 14 -62.95 22.41 -25.68
N VAL A 15 -62.59 23.57 -25.13
CA VAL A 15 -61.31 23.76 -24.43
C VAL A 15 -61.27 22.93 -23.14
N THR A 16 -62.35 22.88 -22.36
CA THR A 16 -62.40 22.03 -21.15
C THR A 16 -62.34 20.55 -21.50
N ASN A 17 -63.07 20.11 -22.54
CA ASN A 17 -62.99 18.72 -23.00
C ASN A 17 -61.59 18.36 -23.51
N ALA A 18 -60.94 19.27 -24.25
CA ALA A 18 -59.57 19.07 -24.70
C ALA A 18 -58.58 19.02 -23.53
N ALA A 19 -58.77 19.86 -22.51
CA ALA A 19 -57.96 19.87 -21.29
C ALA A 19 -58.12 18.56 -20.50
N ASP A 20 -59.35 18.07 -20.33
CA ASP A 20 -59.64 16.81 -19.64
C ASP A 20 -59.02 15.60 -20.38
N ILE A 21 -59.11 15.58 -21.71
CA ILE A 21 -58.43 14.57 -22.53
C ILE A 21 -56.91 14.66 -22.36
N GLY A 22 -56.35 15.88 -22.32
CA GLY A 22 -54.93 16.11 -22.08
C GLY A 22 -54.45 15.59 -20.73
N ILE A 23 -55.24 15.82 -19.67
CA ILE A 23 -54.95 15.31 -18.31
C ILE A 23 -55.03 13.79 -18.28
N GLN A 24 -56.07 13.18 -18.87
CA GLN A 24 -56.21 11.73 -18.93
C GLN A 24 -55.08 11.08 -19.74
N LEU A 25 -54.69 11.68 -20.86
CA LEU A 25 -53.59 11.21 -21.69
C LEU A 25 -52.26 11.29 -20.92
N SER A 26 -51.99 12.42 -20.28
CA SER A 26 -50.78 12.58 -19.44
C SER A 26 -50.73 11.56 -18.30
N GLY A 27 -51.87 11.30 -17.65
CA GLY A 27 -52.00 10.26 -16.63
C GLY A 27 -51.69 8.86 -17.16
N LYS A 28 -52.19 8.51 -18.35
CA LYS A 28 -51.90 7.22 -19.01
C LYS A 28 -50.43 7.10 -19.43
N VAL A 29 -49.86 8.17 -19.98
CA VAL A 29 -48.42 8.19 -20.35
C VAL A 29 -47.56 7.98 -19.11
N ARG A 30 -47.86 8.67 -18.00
CA ARG A 30 -47.13 8.48 -16.74
C ARG A 30 -47.23 7.05 -16.20
N GLN A 31 -48.41 6.43 -16.27
CA GLN A 31 -48.58 5.03 -15.87
C GLN A 31 -47.75 4.09 -16.76
N LEU A 32 -47.71 4.35 -18.08
CA LEU A 32 -46.90 3.60 -19.02
C LEU A 32 -45.40 3.78 -18.73
N ASP A 33 -44.94 4.98 -18.41
CA ASP A 33 -43.55 5.24 -18.06
C ASP A 33 -43.12 4.54 -16.76
N ILE A 34 -44.02 4.47 -15.77
CA ILE A 34 -43.78 3.70 -14.54
C ILE A 34 -43.68 2.21 -14.87
N ALA A 35 -44.59 1.67 -15.68
CA ALA A 35 -44.54 0.28 -16.10
C ALA A 35 -43.25 -0.03 -16.89
N LYS A 36 -42.87 0.86 -17.82
CA LYS A 36 -41.63 0.75 -18.61
C LYS A 36 -40.39 0.75 -17.72
N ASN A 37 -40.27 1.68 -16.78
CA ASN A 37 -39.15 1.71 -15.82
C ASN A 37 -39.08 0.41 -15.00
N ARG A 38 -40.23 -0.12 -14.57
CA ARG A 38 -40.26 -1.40 -13.83
C ARG A 38 -39.74 -2.55 -14.68
N VAL A 39 -40.12 -2.63 -15.96
CA VAL A 39 -39.62 -3.66 -16.88
C VAL A 39 -38.12 -3.52 -17.09
N GLN A 40 -37.63 -2.30 -17.33
CA GLN A 40 -36.19 -2.04 -17.49
C GLN A 40 -35.38 -2.41 -16.25
N ASN A 41 -35.92 -2.16 -15.05
CA ASN A 41 -35.27 -2.59 -13.80
C ASN A 41 -35.21 -4.11 -13.67
N VAL A 42 -36.26 -4.83 -14.07
CA VAL A 42 -36.28 -6.29 -14.05
C VAL A 42 -35.32 -6.86 -15.10
N GLU A 43 -35.25 -6.27 -16.28
CA GLU A 43 -34.29 -6.63 -17.33
C GLU A 43 -32.84 -6.49 -16.84
N ALA A 44 -32.51 -5.38 -16.20
CA ALA A 44 -31.19 -5.16 -15.59
C ALA A 44 -30.88 -6.21 -14.50
N LEU A 45 -31.85 -6.52 -13.63
CA LEU A 45 -31.69 -7.56 -12.61
C LEU A 45 -31.44 -8.95 -13.21
N ILE A 46 -32.17 -9.32 -14.27
CA ILE A 46 -31.94 -10.58 -14.98
C ILE A 46 -30.54 -10.61 -15.59
N GLY A 47 -30.10 -9.50 -16.19
CA GLY A 47 -28.73 -9.36 -16.71
C GLY A 47 -27.67 -9.59 -15.63
N ASN A 48 -27.86 -9.02 -14.43
CA ASN A 48 -26.94 -9.22 -13.31
C ASN A 48 -26.92 -10.68 -12.82
N ILE A 49 -28.07 -11.37 -12.80
CA ILE A 49 -28.15 -12.80 -12.43
C ILE A 49 -27.42 -13.66 -13.46
N ILE A 50 -27.57 -13.38 -14.76
CA ILE A 50 -26.85 -14.09 -15.81
C ILE A 50 -25.34 -13.88 -15.63
N ALA A 51 -24.90 -12.64 -15.39
CA ALA A 51 -23.50 -12.33 -15.11
C ALA A 51 -22.96 -13.08 -13.88
N LEU A 52 -23.78 -13.28 -12.85
CA LEU A 52 -23.45 -14.05 -11.65
C LEU A 52 -23.25 -15.53 -11.96
N CYS A 53 -24.14 -16.14 -12.75
CA CYS A 53 -24.00 -17.53 -13.20
C CYS A 53 -22.76 -17.71 -14.09
N ASP A 54 -22.55 -16.81 -15.04
CA ASP A 54 -21.35 -16.79 -15.89
C ASP A 54 -20.07 -16.65 -15.05
N CYS A 55 -20.10 -15.79 -14.02
CA CYS A 55 -18.99 -15.62 -13.10
C CYS A 55 -18.67 -16.92 -12.38
N LEU A 56 -19.68 -17.65 -11.91
CA LEU A 56 -19.51 -18.96 -11.27
C LEU A 56 -18.86 -19.97 -12.23
N ASP A 57 -19.42 -20.12 -13.43
CA ASP A 57 -18.93 -21.08 -14.43
C ASP A 57 -17.50 -20.76 -14.89
N LYS A 58 -17.21 -19.49 -15.14
CA LYS A 58 -15.87 -19.02 -15.55
C LYS A 58 -14.85 -19.16 -14.44
N THR A 59 -15.22 -18.84 -13.20
CA THR A 59 -14.33 -19.02 -12.05
C THR A 59 -14.00 -20.48 -11.84
N GLN A 60 -15.00 -21.37 -11.89
CA GLN A 60 -14.80 -22.80 -11.75
C GLN A 60 -13.94 -23.38 -12.89
N SER A 61 -14.10 -22.88 -14.11
CA SER A 61 -13.28 -23.29 -15.26
C SER A 61 -11.85 -22.79 -15.15
N ALA A 62 -11.64 -21.51 -14.81
CA ALA A 62 -10.31 -20.93 -14.60
C ALA A 62 -9.55 -21.63 -13.46
N LEU A 63 -10.25 -22.02 -12.39
CA LEU A 63 -9.67 -22.80 -11.30
C LEU A 63 -9.22 -24.20 -11.73
N LYS A 64 -9.91 -24.84 -12.70
CA LYS A 64 -9.50 -26.13 -13.27
C LYS A 64 -8.28 -25.99 -14.17
N GLU A 65 -8.20 -24.88 -14.91
CA GLU A 65 -7.06 -24.55 -15.77
C GLU A 65 -5.86 -23.99 -14.99
N SER A 66 -5.99 -23.83 -13.66
CA SER A 66 -4.98 -23.24 -12.78
C SER A 66 -4.63 -21.78 -13.12
N ASP A 67 -5.53 -21.07 -13.80
CA ASP A 67 -5.41 -19.64 -14.09
C ASP A 67 -6.04 -18.81 -12.96
N ILE A 68 -5.18 -18.48 -12.00
CA ILE A 68 -5.58 -17.79 -10.76
C ILE A 68 -5.96 -16.34 -11.03
N ILE A 69 -5.29 -15.70 -12.00
CA ILE A 69 -5.50 -14.29 -12.34
C ILE A 69 -6.91 -14.12 -12.92
N ASN A 70 -7.28 -14.97 -13.87
CA ASN A 70 -8.61 -14.91 -14.47
C ASN A 70 -9.69 -15.36 -13.48
N ALA A 71 -9.42 -16.33 -12.62
CA ALA A 71 -10.35 -16.71 -11.55
C ALA A 71 -10.66 -15.53 -10.60
N ALA A 72 -9.63 -14.80 -10.16
CA ALA A 72 -9.79 -13.64 -9.29
C ALA A 72 -10.51 -12.47 -9.98
N LYS A 73 -10.19 -12.19 -11.25
CA LYS A 73 -10.89 -11.18 -12.06
C LYS A 73 -12.38 -11.49 -12.21
N ASN A 74 -12.74 -12.74 -12.44
CA ASN A 74 -14.14 -13.14 -12.53
C ASN A 74 -14.85 -12.96 -11.20
N ILE A 75 -14.28 -13.42 -10.08
CA ILE A 75 -14.85 -13.20 -8.73
C ILE A 75 -15.05 -11.71 -8.41
N SER A 76 -14.19 -10.83 -8.91
CA SER A 76 -14.38 -9.39 -8.71
C SER A 76 -15.71 -8.86 -9.24
N ILE A 77 -16.25 -9.50 -10.27
CA ILE A 77 -17.57 -9.18 -10.82
C ILE A 77 -18.62 -9.45 -9.75
N TYR A 78 -18.57 -10.61 -9.10
CA TYR A 78 -19.42 -10.96 -7.97
C TYR A 78 -19.30 -9.95 -6.82
N LEU A 79 -18.08 -9.58 -6.44
CA LEU A 79 -17.83 -8.66 -5.32
C LEU A 79 -18.32 -7.22 -5.59
N LYS A 80 -18.37 -6.80 -6.86
CA LYS A 80 -18.91 -5.50 -7.29
C LYS A 80 -20.41 -5.49 -7.53
N MET A 81 -21.10 -6.63 -7.43
CA MET A 81 -22.54 -6.71 -7.65
C MET A 81 -23.32 -5.93 -6.59
N ASP A 82 -24.48 -5.42 -6.99
CA ASP A 82 -25.35 -4.63 -6.12
C ASP A 82 -26.12 -5.49 -5.11
N ASP A 83 -26.28 -4.96 -3.90
CA ASP A 83 -27.02 -5.60 -2.79
C ASP A 83 -28.44 -6.01 -3.17
N ARG A 84 -29.08 -5.32 -4.12
CA ARG A 84 -30.45 -5.64 -4.56
C ARG A 84 -30.48 -6.95 -5.35
N THR A 85 -29.51 -7.14 -6.25
CA THR A 85 -29.35 -8.41 -6.98
C THR A 85 -29.01 -9.54 -6.02
N ILE A 86 -28.09 -9.33 -5.06
CA ILE A 86 -27.72 -10.36 -4.08
C ILE A 86 -28.94 -10.79 -3.26
N LYS A 87 -29.71 -9.85 -2.70
CA LYS A 87 -30.95 -10.15 -1.94
C LYS A 87 -32.00 -10.87 -2.78
N LEU A 88 -32.13 -10.50 -4.06
CA LEU A 88 -33.07 -11.15 -4.97
C LEU A 88 -32.66 -12.60 -5.22
N VAL A 89 -31.38 -12.86 -5.52
CA VAL A 89 -30.86 -14.23 -5.71
C VAL A 89 -30.99 -15.06 -4.42
N GLU A 90 -30.76 -14.46 -3.24
CA GLU A 90 -31.01 -15.14 -1.97
C GLU A 90 -32.47 -15.54 -1.78
N ASN A 91 -33.41 -14.66 -2.14
CA ASN A 91 -34.85 -14.96 -2.06
C ASN A 91 -35.26 -16.04 -3.06
N LEU A 92 -34.77 -15.97 -4.30
CA LEU A 92 -34.99 -16.99 -5.32
C LEU A 92 -34.41 -18.36 -4.90
N GLY A 93 -33.27 -18.36 -4.22
CA GLY A 93 -32.67 -19.57 -3.64
C GLY A 93 -33.52 -20.19 -2.52
N LYS A 94 -34.13 -19.38 -1.64
CA LYS A 94 -35.03 -19.82 -0.57
C LYS A 94 -36.35 -20.39 -1.08
N GLU A 95 -36.81 -19.93 -2.24
CA GLU A 95 -38.00 -20.44 -2.92
C GLU A 95 -37.77 -21.78 -3.66
N ASN A 96 -36.61 -22.44 -3.44
CA ASN A 96 -36.22 -23.71 -4.07
C ASN A 96 -36.20 -23.66 -5.62
N ILE A 97 -35.94 -22.49 -6.20
CA ILE A 97 -35.87 -22.30 -7.67
C ILE A 97 -34.53 -22.86 -8.23
N GLY A 98 -33.67 -23.43 -7.39
CA GLY A 98 -32.46 -24.14 -7.83
C GLY A 98 -31.23 -23.28 -8.09
N LEU A 99 -31.26 -21.98 -7.79
CA LEU A 99 -30.07 -21.12 -7.82
C LEU A 99 -29.33 -21.17 -6.46
N GLN A 100 -28.51 -22.20 -6.24
CA GLN A 100 -27.51 -22.21 -5.15
C GLN A 100 -26.20 -21.48 -5.54
N VAL A 101 -26.32 -20.43 -6.37
CA VAL A 101 -25.16 -19.73 -6.96
C VAL A 101 -24.39 -18.93 -5.91
N LEU A 102 -25.06 -18.30 -4.94
CA LEU A 102 -24.40 -17.47 -3.93
C LEU A 102 -23.55 -18.25 -2.92
N PRO A 103 -24.03 -19.36 -2.32
CA PRO A 103 -23.17 -20.19 -1.47
C PRO A 103 -21.95 -20.72 -2.22
N GLN A 104 -22.14 -21.20 -3.45
CA GLN A 104 -21.06 -21.71 -4.29
C GLN A 104 -20.04 -20.63 -4.65
N LEU A 105 -20.49 -19.41 -4.99
CA LEU A 105 -19.59 -18.28 -5.25
C LEU A 105 -18.78 -17.89 -4.01
N ARG A 106 -19.37 -17.99 -2.82
CA ARG A 106 -18.65 -17.73 -1.57
C ARG A 106 -17.58 -18.79 -1.30
N GLU A 107 -17.90 -20.06 -1.52
CA GLU A 107 -16.93 -21.16 -1.41
C GLU A 107 -15.80 -21.00 -2.43
N LEU A 108 -16.13 -20.68 -3.69
CA LEU A 108 -15.15 -20.42 -4.74
C LEU A 108 -14.30 -19.19 -4.45
N HIS A 109 -14.88 -18.13 -3.87
CA HIS A 109 -14.12 -16.95 -3.44
C HIS A 109 -13.07 -17.33 -2.40
N GLN A 110 -13.43 -18.09 -1.38
CA GLN A 110 -12.48 -18.59 -0.38
C GLN A 110 -11.42 -19.50 -0.99
N GLU A 111 -11.79 -20.38 -1.93
CA GLU A 111 -10.83 -21.23 -2.64
C GLU A 111 -9.83 -20.39 -3.46
N VAL A 112 -10.30 -19.36 -4.16
CA VAL A 112 -9.44 -18.47 -4.94
C VAL A 112 -8.52 -17.66 -4.03
N VAL A 113 -9.01 -17.12 -2.92
CA VAL A 113 -8.18 -16.42 -1.94
C VAL A 113 -7.06 -17.35 -1.45
N SER A 114 -7.40 -18.58 -1.08
CA SER A 114 -6.42 -19.57 -0.61
C SER A 114 -5.39 -19.94 -1.69
N LYS A 115 -5.81 -20.09 -2.95
CA LYS A 115 -4.88 -20.38 -4.06
C LYS A 115 -4.02 -19.18 -4.44
N VAL A 116 -4.57 -17.97 -4.44
CA VAL A 116 -3.80 -16.73 -4.65
C VAL A 116 -2.71 -16.63 -3.60
N GLU A 117 -3.05 -16.91 -2.34
CA GLU A 117 -2.10 -16.92 -1.24
C GLU A 117 -0.98 -17.94 -1.45
N ALA A 118 -1.33 -19.19 -1.74
CA ALA A 118 -0.35 -20.26 -1.98
C ALA A 118 0.55 -19.97 -3.18
N SER A 119 -0.01 -19.42 -4.27
CA SER A 119 0.78 -19.06 -5.44
C SER A 119 1.69 -17.88 -5.18
N PHE A 120 1.26 -16.89 -4.38
CA PHE A 120 2.14 -15.80 -3.98
C PHE A 120 3.38 -16.33 -3.25
N GLU A 121 3.21 -17.25 -2.30
CA GLU A 121 4.34 -17.87 -1.59
C GLU A 121 5.26 -18.67 -2.52
N ASN A 122 4.69 -19.38 -3.49
CA ASN A 122 5.47 -20.09 -4.50
C ASN A 122 6.30 -19.12 -5.37
N PHE A 123 5.72 -18.00 -5.81
CA PHE A 123 6.46 -17.00 -6.60
C PHE A 123 7.52 -16.27 -5.78
N VAL A 124 7.28 -16.04 -4.49
CA VAL A 124 8.29 -15.53 -3.56
C VAL A 124 9.48 -16.52 -3.44
N ALA A 125 9.21 -17.83 -3.39
CA ALA A 125 10.27 -18.84 -3.34
C ALA A 125 11.08 -18.93 -4.66
N VAL A 126 10.46 -18.67 -5.81
CA VAL A 126 11.11 -18.67 -7.13
C VAL A 126 11.74 -17.31 -7.48
N ASP A 127 11.45 -16.27 -6.68
CA ASP A 127 11.88 -14.89 -6.89
C ASP A 127 11.42 -14.27 -8.23
N ASP A 128 10.20 -14.57 -8.65
CA ASP A 128 9.62 -13.99 -9.86
C ASP A 128 8.91 -12.64 -9.57
N ALA A 129 9.67 -11.56 -9.68
CA ALA A 129 9.20 -10.21 -9.40
C ALA A 129 7.95 -9.80 -10.21
N LYS A 130 7.83 -10.24 -11.47
CA LYS A 130 6.70 -9.83 -12.34
C LYS A 130 5.40 -10.46 -11.89
N SER A 131 5.42 -11.77 -11.64
CA SER A 131 4.24 -12.50 -11.18
C SER A 131 3.80 -12.03 -9.78
N ILE A 132 4.74 -11.62 -8.93
CA ILE A 132 4.45 -11.04 -7.62
C ILE A 132 3.75 -9.67 -7.76
N GLU A 133 4.21 -8.80 -8.65
CA GLU A 133 3.57 -7.51 -8.94
C GLU A 133 2.14 -7.70 -9.52
N GLU A 134 1.97 -8.65 -10.45
CA GLU A 134 0.64 -8.97 -11.01
C GLU A 134 -0.32 -9.49 -9.93
N LEU A 135 0.15 -10.37 -9.03
CA LEU A 135 -0.66 -10.83 -7.90
C LEU A 135 -0.94 -9.71 -6.89
N PHE A 136 0.00 -8.79 -6.70
CA PHE A 136 -0.18 -7.64 -5.82
C PHE A 136 -1.34 -6.74 -6.28
N GLU A 137 -1.54 -6.57 -7.59
CA GLU A 137 -2.69 -5.84 -8.13
C GLU A 137 -4.02 -6.61 -7.99
N ILE A 138 -3.98 -7.92 -7.78
CA ILE A 138 -5.17 -8.78 -7.68
C ILE A 138 -5.75 -8.81 -6.26
N PHE A 139 -4.92 -8.72 -5.22
CA PHE A 139 -5.41 -8.73 -3.83
C PHE A 139 -6.52 -7.69 -3.53
N PRO A 140 -6.44 -6.44 -4.02
CA PRO A 140 -7.52 -5.48 -3.87
C PRO A 140 -8.82 -5.89 -4.56
N ILE A 141 -8.68 -6.54 -5.72
CA ILE A 141 -9.79 -6.93 -6.58
C ILE A 141 -10.64 -8.03 -5.91
N ILE A 142 -10.04 -8.83 -5.02
CA ILE A 142 -10.68 -9.91 -4.25
C ILE A 142 -11.09 -9.48 -2.82
N HIS A 143 -11.00 -8.19 -2.50
CA HIS A 143 -11.23 -7.61 -1.16
C HIS A 143 -10.27 -8.06 -0.06
N GLU A 144 -9.07 -8.49 -0.41
CA GLU A 144 -8.03 -8.91 0.53
C GLU A 144 -6.86 -7.90 0.59
N HIS A 145 -7.21 -6.62 0.76
CA HIS A 145 -6.26 -5.51 0.75
C HIS A 145 -5.17 -5.66 1.82
N ASP A 146 -5.55 -5.94 3.07
CA ASP A 146 -4.62 -6.02 4.20
C ASP A 146 -3.66 -7.21 4.07
N MET A 147 -4.15 -8.34 3.58
CA MET A 147 -3.33 -9.53 3.37
C MET A 147 -2.30 -9.31 2.26
N GLY A 148 -2.73 -8.80 1.10
CA GLY A 148 -1.84 -8.52 -0.03
C GLY A 148 -0.74 -7.52 0.33
N LEU A 149 -1.12 -6.46 1.04
CA LEU A 149 -0.18 -5.44 1.52
C LEU A 149 0.84 -6.00 2.50
N THR A 150 0.38 -6.83 3.44
CA THR A 150 1.28 -7.45 4.44
C THR A 150 2.27 -8.38 3.74
N LYS A 151 1.79 -9.27 2.87
CA LYS A 151 2.67 -10.23 2.17
C LYS A 151 3.66 -9.53 1.25
N TYR A 152 3.20 -8.61 0.40
CA TYR A 152 4.07 -7.86 -0.50
C TYR A 152 5.07 -6.97 0.26
N GLY A 153 4.60 -6.30 1.32
CA GLY A 153 5.46 -5.53 2.23
C GLY A 153 6.56 -6.40 2.84
N THR A 154 6.23 -7.58 3.39
CA THR A 154 7.23 -8.49 3.97
C THR A 154 8.22 -9.03 2.95
N TYR A 155 7.77 -9.38 1.74
CA TYR A 155 8.66 -9.79 0.64
C TYR A 155 9.67 -8.70 0.30
N LEU A 156 9.19 -7.47 0.08
CA LEU A 156 10.06 -6.35 -0.27
C LEU A 156 11.01 -6.00 0.87
N ALA A 157 10.53 -6.07 2.10
CA ALA A 157 11.33 -5.84 3.28
C ALA A 157 12.45 -6.90 3.43
N SER A 158 12.16 -8.18 3.13
CA SER A 158 13.17 -9.24 3.06
C SER A 158 14.22 -8.96 1.97
N LYS A 159 13.80 -8.52 0.78
CA LYS A 159 14.71 -8.17 -0.32
C LYS A 159 15.61 -6.98 0.00
N ILE A 160 15.08 -5.98 0.69
CA ILE A 160 15.86 -4.85 1.20
C ILE A 160 16.88 -5.35 2.22
N GLY A 161 16.46 -6.23 3.14
CA GLY A 161 17.36 -6.84 4.12
C GLY A 161 18.49 -7.64 3.49
N GLU A 162 18.21 -8.51 2.51
CA GLU A 162 19.24 -9.25 1.78
C GLU A 162 20.25 -8.33 1.09
N LYS A 163 19.78 -7.26 0.44
CA LYS A 163 20.66 -6.27 -0.22
C LYS A 163 21.52 -5.52 0.80
N ALA A 164 20.91 -5.05 1.89
CA ALA A 164 21.61 -4.33 2.95
C ALA A 164 22.63 -5.21 3.67
N ALA A 165 22.29 -6.46 3.98
CA ALA A 165 23.19 -7.44 4.59
C ALA A 165 24.39 -7.75 3.68
N ASN A 166 24.16 -7.93 2.38
CA ASN A 166 25.25 -8.13 1.41
C ASN A 166 26.18 -6.91 1.34
N GLN A 167 25.63 -5.70 1.34
CA GLN A 167 26.42 -4.45 1.35
C GLN A 167 27.24 -4.32 2.65
N LEU A 168 26.67 -4.67 3.80
CA LEU A 168 27.37 -4.71 5.07
C LEU A 168 28.52 -5.72 5.07
N ALA A 169 28.29 -6.95 4.58
CA ALA A 169 29.30 -8.00 4.50
C ALA A 169 30.47 -7.61 3.58
N LEU A 170 30.18 -6.98 2.44
CA LEU A 170 31.20 -6.47 1.52
C LEU A 170 32.03 -5.36 2.18
N ALA A 171 31.39 -4.45 2.90
CA ALA A 171 32.10 -3.40 3.62
C ALA A 171 33.01 -3.97 4.70
N VAL A 172 32.57 -5.00 5.45
CA VAL A 172 33.36 -5.66 6.49
C VAL A 172 34.56 -6.44 5.93
N THR A 173 34.46 -6.96 4.70
CA THR A 173 35.53 -7.77 4.08
C THR A 173 36.55 -6.91 3.33
N GLY A 174 36.20 -5.67 2.96
CA GLY A 174 37.08 -4.75 2.24
C GLY A 174 38.10 -4.05 3.16
N ASP A 175 39.35 -3.95 2.70
CA ASP A 175 40.42 -3.15 3.35
C ASP A 175 40.10 -1.63 3.42
N SER A 176 39.00 -1.19 2.79
CA SER A 176 38.46 0.18 2.84
C SER A 176 37.86 0.56 4.19
N LEU A 177 37.78 -0.38 5.13
CA LEU A 177 37.34 -0.15 6.51
C LEU A 177 38.14 0.96 7.24
N HIS A 178 39.31 1.39 6.76
CA HIS A 178 40.02 2.52 7.35
C HIS A 178 39.47 3.91 6.97
N GLU A 179 38.56 4.01 6.00
CA GLU A 179 37.95 5.27 5.63
C GLU A 179 36.83 5.66 6.59
N SER A 180 36.84 6.93 7.02
CA SER A 180 35.94 7.43 8.05
C SER A 180 34.46 7.33 7.70
N ASN A 181 34.14 7.23 6.41
CA ASN A 181 32.80 7.49 5.87
C ASN A 181 32.05 6.24 5.41
N VAL A 182 32.69 5.06 5.36
CA VAL A 182 32.05 3.83 4.83
C VAL A 182 30.72 3.50 5.52
N HIS A 183 30.63 3.66 6.84
CA HIS A 183 29.39 3.40 7.56
C HIS A 183 28.29 4.43 7.24
N VAL A 184 28.67 5.68 6.96
CA VAL A 184 27.73 6.72 6.56
C VAL A 184 27.23 6.48 5.15
N ASP A 185 28.11 6.00 4.26
CA ASP A 185 27.73 5.62 2.90
C ASP A 185 26.81 4.40 2.89
N LEU A 186 27.03 3.41 3.77
CA LEU A 186 26.13 2.26 3.96
C LEU A 186 24.76 2.69 4.47
N MET A 187 24.70 3.58 5.45
CA MET A 187 23.42 4.13 5.93
C MET A 187 22.71 4.90 4.83
N THR A 188 23.44 5.70 4.05
CA THR A 188 22.87 6.45 2.93
C THR A 188 22.27 5.50 1.90
N GLN A 189 22.99 4.44 1.52
CA GLN A 189 22.50 3.41 0.60
C GLN A 189 21.27 2.69 1.14
N LEU A 190 21.23 2.34 2.43
CA LEU A 190 20.05 1.73 3.06
C LEU A 190 18.81 2.63 2.95
N LEU A 191 18.95 3.91 3.33
CA LEU A 191 17.87 4.88 3.28
C LEU A 191 17.40 5.14 1.83
N GLU A 192 18.33 5.18 0.89
CA GLU A 192 18.02 5.32 -0.54
C GLU A 192 17.27 4.08 -1.09
N LEU A 193 17.71 2.86 -0.74
CA LEU A 193 17.04 1.63 -1.15
C LEU A 193 15.58 1.60 -0.66
N VAL A 194 15.35 1.97 0.60
CA VAL A 194 14.00 2.04 1.18
C VAL A 194 13.19 3.14 0.51
N ALA A 195 13.77 4.33 0.30
CA ALA A 195 13.08 5.44 -0.34
C ALA A 195 12.67 5.11 -1.80
N GLN A 196 13.55 4.45 -2.55
CA GLN A 196 13.26 3.98 -3.92
C GLN A 196 12.15 2.92 -3.92
N ALA A 197 12.21 1.96 -2.99
CA ALA A 197 11.20 0.92 -2.84
C ALA A 197 9.81 1.51 -2.54
N ILE A 198 9.73 2.52 -1.66
CA ILE A 198 8.48 3.23 -1.37
C ILE A 198 8.01 4.02 -2.60
N GLN A 199 8.91 4.74 -3.27
CA GLN A 199 8.58 5.56 -4.43
C GLN A 199 8.07 4.75 -5.63
N ALA A 200 8.65 3.58 -5.89
CA ALA A 200 8.23 2.73 -7.00
C ALA A 200 6.82 2.16 -6.81
N ASN A 201 6.45 1.85 -5.56
CA ASN A 201 5.19 1.19 -5.23
C ASN A 201 4.06 2.16 -4.84
N GLU A 202 4.39 3.43 -4.59
CA GLU A 202 3.41 4.44 -4.18
C GLU A 202 2.26 4.58 -5.19
N THR A 203 2.56 4.66 -6.49
CA THR A 203 1.52 4.86 -7.51
C THR A 203 0.55 3.69 -7.58
N VAL A 204 1.05 2.47 -7.44
CA VAL A 204 0.24 1.24 -7.48
C VAL A 204 -0.63 1.16 -6.23
N ILE A 205 -0.06 1.46 -5.06
CA ILE A 205 -0.79 1.44 -3.78
C ILE A 205 -1.88 2.51 -3.77
N GLN A 206 -1.59 3.74 -4.19
CA GLN A 206 -2.59 4.83 -4.20
C GLN A 206 -3.72 4.61 -5.22
N GLN A 207 -3.46 3.89 -6.31
CA GLN A 207 -4.48 3.61 -7.34
C GLN A 207 -5.36 2.42 -6.98
N SER A 208 -4.78 1.38 -6.37
CA SER A 208 -5.44 0.08 -6.20
C SER A 208 -5.86 -0.22 -4.76
N TYR A 209 -5.30 0.48 -3.76
CA TYR A 209 -5.56 0.24 -2.33
C TYR A 209 -6.19 1.45 -1.63
N ASP A 210 -6.57 1.27 -0.37
CA ASP A 210 -7.18 2.30 0.47
C ASP A 210 -6.18 3.43 0.83
N PRO A 211 -6.66 4.64 1.17
CA PRO A 211 -5.80 5.78 1.53
C PRO A 211 -4.80 5.46 2.66
N ASP A 212 -5.21 4.65 3.64
CA ASP A 212 -4.38 4.26 4.79
C ASP A 212 -3.38 3.14 4.47
N SER A 213 -3.48 2.50 3.30
CA SER A 213 -2.62 1.37 2.92
C SER A 213 -1.18 1.80 2.69
N LEU A 214 -0.93 3.02 2.21
CA LEU A 214 0.45 3.51 2.04
C LEU A 214 1.17 3.61 3.38
N LEU A 215 0.48 4.06 4.44
CA LEU A 215 1.04 4.16 5.78
C LEU A 215 1.39 2.78 6.34
N LYS A 216 0.49 1.81 6.20
CA LYS A 216 0.73 0.41 6.61
C LYS A 216 1.93 -0.19 5.88
N PHE A 217 2.06 0.04 4.58
CA PHE A 217 3.20 -0.42 3.79
C PHE A 217 4.52 0.18 4.26
N ILE A 218 4.55 1.51 4.48
CA ILE A 218 5.74 2.20 5.00
C ILE A 218 6.14 1.62 6.35
N GLN A 219 5.20 1.35 7.26
CA GLN A 219 5.52 0.75 8.57
C GLN A 219 6.21 -0.61 8.45
N ILE A 220 5.76 -1.47 7.54
CA ILE A 220 6.35 -2.80 7.33
C ILE A 220 7.79 -2.68 6.82
N VAL A 221 8.01 -1.84 5.81
CA VAL A 221 9.34 -1.65 5.22
C VAL A 221 10.28 -0.92 6.17
N GLN A 222 9.77 0.07 6.92
CA GLN A 222 10.53 0.81 7.93
C GLN A 222 11.10 -0.12 9.00
N GLY A 223 10.37 -1.14 9.43
CA GLY A 223 10.86 -2.10 10.42
C GLY A 223 12.17 -2.79 10.00
N GLN A 224 12.34 -3.08 8.70
CA GLN A 224 13.61 -3.63 8.18
C GLN A 224 14.71 -2.57 8.05
N CYS A 225 14.33 -1.34 7.71
CA CYS A 225 15.25 -0.20 7.72
C CYS A 225 15.84 0.02 9.10
N ASP A 226 15.00 0.05 10.13
CA ASP A 226 15.41 0.29 11.52
C ASP A 226 16.34 -0.81 12.02
N HIS A 227 16.02 -2.07 11.70
CA HIS A 227 16.86 -3.22 12.05
C HIS A 227 18.27 -3.13 11.44
N HIS A 228 18.37 -2.83 10.14
CA HIS A 228 19.67 -2.72 9.47
C HIS A 228 20.41 -1.43 9.86
N ALA A 229 19.70 -0.33 10.13
CA ALA A 229 20.28 0.89 10.66
C ALA A 229 20.94 0.63 12.03
N GLU A 230 20.27 -0.12 12.91
CA GLU A 230 20.81 -0.55 14.19
C GLU A 230 22.11 -1.37 14.03
N LEU A 231 22.14 -2.34 13.11
CA LEU A 231 23.35 -3.13 12.82
C LEU A 231 24.51 -2.26 12.30
N ILE A 232 24.23 -1.29 11.44
CA ILE A 232 25.23 -0.32 10.95
C ILE A 232 25.78 0.50 12.12
N PHE A 233 24.90 0.98 13.02
CA PHE A 233 25.31 1.75 14.20
C PHE A 233 26.16 0.91 15.17
N PHE A 234 25.80 -0.36 15.40
CA PHE A 234 26.60 -1.25 16.22
C PHE A 234 27.99 -1.50 15.62
N SER A 235 28.05 -1.78 14.32
CA SER A 235 29.33 -1.97 13.61
C SER A 235 30.21 -0.72 13.68
N PHE A 236 29.60 0.46 13.54
CA PHE A 236 30.28 1.74 13.71
C PHE A 236 30.81 1.95 15.14
N LYS A 237 30.00 1.61 16.16
CA LYS A 237 30.36 1.75 17.58
C LYS A 237 31.53 0.85 17.96
N GLU A 238 31.47 -0.42 17.58
CA GLU A 238 32.49 -1.43 17.89
C GLU A 238 33.83 -1.07 17.26
N LYS A 239 33.82 -0.74 15.97
CA LYS A 239 35.06 -0.50 15.23
C LYS A 239 35.77 0.80 15.60
N ARG A 240 35.04 1.83 16.00
CA ARG A 240 35.63 3.07 16.51
C ARG A 240 35.98 3.00 18.00
N ASN A 241 35.71 1.87 18.67
CA ASN A 241 35.87 1.71 20.11
C ASN A 241 35.36 2.96 20.85
N LEU A 242 34.15 3.41 20.53
CA LEU A 242 33.61 4.68 21.03
C LEU A 242 33.65 4.73 22.56
N GLU A 243 33.51 3.58 23.23
CA GLU A 243 33.64 3.46 24.68
C GLU A 243 35.07 3.77 25.17
N ALA A 244 36.10 3.26 24.50
CA ALA A 244 37.49 3.57 24.84
C ALA A 244 37.80 5.04 24.53
N LEU A 245 37.29 5.59 23.43
CA LEU A 245 37.44 7.00 23.07
C LEU A 245 36.75 7.93 24.08
N LEU A 246 35.55 7.58 24.54
CA LEU A 246 34.81 8.31 25.58
C LEU A 246 35.45 8.19 26.97
N GLN A 247 35.97 7.02 27.33
CA GLN A 247 36.73 6.84 28.57
C GLN A 247 38.02 7.67 28.55
N ARG A 248 38.72 7.70 27.42
CA ARG A 248 39.91 8.54 27.22
C ARG A 248 39.57 10.03 27.27
N ALA A 249 38.49 10.45 26.62
CA ALA A 249 37.94 11.81 26.69
C ALA A 249 37.68 12.26 28.13
N ARG A 250 37.01 11.40 28.90
CA ARG A 250 36.70 11.64 30.32
C ARG A 250 37.97 11.72 31.16
N HIS A 251 38.93 10.84 30.92
CA HIS A 251 40.20 10.85 31.65
C HIS A 251 41.00 12.13 31.38
N GLU A 252 41.11 12.56 30.12
CA GLU A 252 41.79 13.81 29.77
C GLU A 252 41.08 15.04 30.38
N LEU A 253 39.74 15.14 30.31
CA LEU A 253 38.98 16.21 30.98
C LEU A 253 39.23 16.27 32.50
N LEU A 254 39.38 15.12 33.16
CA LEU A 254 39.68 15.04 34.59
C LEU A 254 41.15 15.40 34.91
N VAL A 255 42.08 15.08 34.02
CA VAL A 255 43.52 15.38 34.17
C VAL A 255 43.81 16.84 33.86
N THR A 256 43.21 17.44 32.83
CA THR A 256 43.37 18.87 32.51
C THR A 256 42.91 19.75 33.68
N ASN A 257 41.85 19.36 34.39
CA ASN A 257 41.40 20.03 35.62
C ASN A 257 42.37 19.92 36.82
N ARG A 258 43.30 18.95 36.81
CA ARG A 258 44.32 18.76 37.85
C ARG A 258 45.71 19.28 37.47
N SER A 259 45.95 19.55 36.18
CA SER A 259 47.28 19.85 35.63
C SER A 259 47.68 21.32 35.68
N SER A 260 46.83 22.20 36.20
CA SER A 260 47.13 23.62 36.39
C SER A 260 48.19 23.92 37.48
N ILE A 261 48.86 22.89 38.05
CA ILE A 261 49.80 23.06 39.17
C ILE A 261 51.22 22.52 38.88
N SER A 262 51.52 21.79 37.80
CA SER A 262 52.89 21.31 37.56
C SER A 262 53.25 21.16 36.07
N ALA A 263 53.88 22.20 35.51
CA ALA A 263 54.49 22.17 34.20
C ALA A 263 55.97 21.74 34.30
N THR A 264 56.29 20.53 33.84
CA THR A 264 57.68 20.12 33.55
C THR A 264 57.77 19.30 32.25
N SER A 265 58.35 19.93 31.23
CA SER A 265 59.35 19.42 30.26
C SER A 265 59.16 18.10 29.48
N ASN A 266 57.94 17.63 29.20
CA ASN A 266 57.69 16.53 28.23
C ASN A 266 56.64 16.92 27.15
N GLY A 267 56.75 18.13 26.58
CA GLY A 267 55.70 18.75 25.74
C GLY A 267 55.43 18.05 24.40
N HIS A 268 56.47 17.62 23.67
CA HIS A 268 56.31 17.22 22.27
C HIS A 268 55.57 15.88 22.05
N SER A 269 55.73 14.88 22.93
CA SER A 269 55.00 13.61 22.81
C SER A 269 53.54 13.71 23.29
N LYS A 270 53.26 14.60 24.26
CA LYS A 270 51.89 14.89 24.71
C LYS A 270 51.11 15.66 23.66
N GLU A 271 51.71 16.66 23.01
CA GLU A 271 51.06 17.45 21.94
C GLU A 271 50.69 16.59 20.72
N GLN A 272 51.56 15.67 20.29
CA GLN A 272 51.23 14.71 19.21
C GLN A 272 50.08 13.78 19.58
N SER A 273 50.07 13.24 20.80
CA SER A 273 48.99 12.35 21.27
C SER A 273 47.63 13.04 21.43
N LEU A 274 47.63 14.34 21.79
CA LEU A 274 46.43 15.17 21.86
C LEU A 274 45.91 15.54 20.46
N CYS A 275 46.81 15.82 19.53
CA CYS A 275 46.44 16.14 18.15
C CYS A 275 45.82 14.93 17.43
N GLU A 276 46.39 13.74 17.61
CA GLU A 276 45.86 12.48 17.08
C GLU A 276 44.49 12.13 17.70
N TYR A 277 44.32 12.41 19.00
CA TYR A 277 43.04 12.28 19.70
C TYR A 277 41.98 13.25 19.15
N CYS A 278 42.29 14.55 19.02
CA CYS A 278 41.38 15.55 18.46
C CYS A 278 40.91 15.16 17.05
N LEU A 279 41.82 14.74 16.18
CA LEU A 279 41.48 14.28 14.82
C LEU A 279 40.58 13.04 14.83
N SER A 280 40.82 12.09 15.73
CA SER A 280 39.96 10.91 15.87
C SER A 280 38.55 11.26 16.37
N THR A 281 38.43 12.23 17.28
CA THR A 281 37.14 12.70 17.79
C THR A 281 36.38 13.53 16.77
N GLU A 282 37.08 14.37 15.99
CA GLU A 282 36.50 15.18 14.92
C GLU A 282 35.94 14.29 13.81
N SER A 283 36.66 13.22 13.45
CA SER A 283 36.20 12.20 12.49
C SER A 283 34.89 11.53 12.95
N VAL A 284 34.77 11.20 14.25
CA VAL A 284 33.55 10.60 14.82
C VAL A 284 32.39 11.60 14.85
N ILE A 285 32.64 12.84 15.28
CA ILE A 285 31.63 13.89 15.34
C ILE A 285 31.13 14.21 13.93
N SER A 286 32.03 14.34 12.95
CA SER A 286 31.69 14.57 11.55
C SER A 286 30.81 13.43 11.00
N ALA A 287 31.18 12.17 11.25
CA ALA A 287 30.36 11.02 10.86
C ALA A 287 28.97 11.04 11.52
N ALA A 288 28.88 11.37 12.81
CA ALA A 288 27.61 11.48 13.54
C ALA A 288 26.70 12.59 12.99
N VAL A 289 27.28 13.76 12.68
CA VAL A 289 26.55 14.86 12.03
C VAL A 289 26.04 14.43 10.66
N LEU A 290 26.87 13.71 9.88
CA LEU A 290 26.48 13.24 8.56
C LEU A 290 25.38 12.18 8.63
N PHE A 291 25.45 11.21 9.56
CA PHE A 291 24.35 10.28 9.83
C PHE A 291 23.04 11.01 10.13
N ASN A 292 23.07 11.97 11.05
CA ASN A 292 21.88 12.74 11.43
C ASN A 292 21.30 13.51 10.24
N ALA A 293 22.16 14.13 9.42
CA ALA A 293 21.73 14.83 8.21
C ALA A 293 21.05 13.88 7.20
N ARG A 294 21.57 12.67 7.00
CA ARG A 294 20.97 11.67 6.09
C ARG A 294 19.63 11.16 6.60
N ILE A 295 19.52 10.89 7.91
CA ILE A 295 18.27 10.47 8.54
C ILE A 295 17.21 11.56 8.44
N GLU A 296 17.55 12.82 8.72
CA GLU A 296 16.61 13.95 8.58
C GLU A 296 16.11 14.13 7.14
N LEU A 297 16.98 13.96 6.13
CA LEU A 297 16.57 13.98 4.73
C LEU A 297 15.53 12.89 4.44
N TYR A 298 15.79 11.66 4.90
CA TYR A 298 14.86 10.54 4.76
C TYR A 298 13.53 10.76 5.50
N LEU A 299 13.57 11.23 6.74
CA LEU A 299 12.36 11.55 7.51
C LEU A 299 11.56 12.67 6.87
N SER A 300 12.22 13.68 6.30
CA SER A 300 11.55 14.75 5.55
C SER A 300 10.85 14.22 4.29
N PHE A 301 11.46 13.24 3.62
CA PHE A 301 10.88 12.53 2.48
C PHE A 301 9.63 11.76 2.92
N LEU A 302 9.69 10.98 4.01
CA LEU A 302 8.53 10.26 4.55
C LEU A 302 7.40 11.21 4.96
N ARG A 303 7.73 12.29 5.69
CA ARG A 303 6.74 13.30 6.14
C ARG A 303 6.00 13.92 4.96
N ARG A 304 6.70 14.25 3.86
CA ARG A 304 6.06 14.80 2.66
C ARG A 304 5.03 13.84 2.05
N ARG A 305 5.29 12.53 2.07
CA ARG A 305 4.36 11.53 1.53
C ARG A 305 3.15 11.29 2.43
N LEU A 306 3.39 11.24 3.74
CA LEU A 306 2.34 11.07 4.74
C LEU A 306 1.41 12.28 4.85
N LEU A 307 1.88 13.48 4.47
CA LEU A 307 1.06 14.70 4.44
C LEU A 307 0.25 14.89 3.15
N VAL A 308 0.59 14.14 2.09
CA VAL A 308 -0.08 14.19 0.78
C VAL A 308 -1.11 13.07 0.61
N SER A 309 -1.04 12.04 1.47
CA SER A 309 -2.04 10.97 1.60
C SER A 309 -3.20 11.44 2.46
#